data_AF-J9GEF7-F1
#
_entry.id   AF-J9GEF7-F1
#
_cell.length_a   1.000
_cell.length_b   1.000
_cell.length_c   1.000
_cell.angle_alpha   90.00
_cell.angle_beta   90.00
_cell.angle_gamma   90.00
#
_symmetry.space_group_name_H-M   'P 1'
#
loop_
_entity.id
_entity.type
_entity.pdbx_description
1 polymer ?
#
loop_
_entity_poly.entity_id
_entity_poly.type
_entity_poly.pdbx_seq_one_letter_code
_entity_poly.pdbx_strand_id
1 'polypeptide(L)'
;EDPLEYMSTVQKDIFEANVYCFTPRGKVISLPSGSTPIDFAYRIHTEVGNHTTGAVVNSAIVPLNTPLKTGDVVKILTSKTSAGPSRDWIKIVKSPHARNKIRSYFQKIDLKDRREMIKQGEEMLETALKENSMDELAKYTKRIEGFLPSLSYRNIEDLYAAIGSKRIPVQVIIDRLSTTKAAMDDNEEIIKLYSKNANKGKPSACGVIVTGVDTIQVSLAPCCSPIPGDEIVGYVSKGRGVKVHRKDCPNIAHEQERLIPVSWAEDIEEN
;
A
#
# COMPACT_ATOMS: atom_id res chain seq x y z
N GLU A 1 -24.53 22.41 -57.54
CA GLU A 1 -24.02 21.11 -57.05
C GLU A 1 -25.21 20.20 -56.85
N ASP A 2 -25.21 19.03 -57.47
CA ASP A 2 -26.35 18.13 -57.51
C ASP A 2 -26.54 17.46 -56.12
N PRO A 3 -27.69 17.63 -55.43
CA PRO A 3 -27.94 17.04 -54.12
C PRO A 3 -27.78 15.51 -54.08
N LEU A 4 -28.02 14.84 -55.21
CA LEU A 4 -27.82 13.40 -55.37
C LEU A 4 -26.33 13.02 -55.37
N GLU A 5 -25.47 13.85 -55.95
CA GLU A 5 -24.03 13.65 -55.96
C GLU A 5 -23.44 13.83 -54.56
N TYR A 6 -23.87 14.86 -53.82
CA TYR A 6 -23.46 15.07 -52.43
C TYR A 6 -23.93 13.94 -51.49
N MET A 7 -25.18 13.47 -51.64
CA MET A 7 -25.65 12.29 -50.90
C MET A 7 -24.83 11.04 -51.23
N SER A 8 -24.40 10.87 -52.49
CA SER A 8 -23.57 9.74 -52.90
C SER A 8 -22.15 9.81 -52.32
N THR A 9 -21.57 11.00 -52.19
CA THR A 9 -20.24 11.21 -51.59
C THR A 9 -20.27 11.00 -50.09
N VAL A 10 -21.28 11.53 -49.39
CA VAL A 10 -21.43 11.32 -47.93
C VAL A 10 -21.73 9.86 -47.61
N GLN A 11 -22.56 9.17 -48.41
CA GLN A 11 -22.75 7.73 -48.27
C GLN A 11 -21.45 6.98 -48.55
N LYS A 12 -20.72 7.29 -49.62
CA LYS A 12 -19.40 6.69 -49.92
C LYS A 12 -18.42 6.84 -48.76
N ASP A 13 -18.26 8.04 -48.20
CA ASP A 13 -17.34 8.27 -47.07
C ASP A 13 -17.72 7.45 -45.82
N ILE A 14 -19.01 7.29 -45.54
CA ILE A 14 -19.50 6.48 -44.41
C ILE A 14 -19.32 4.97 -44.66
N PHE A 15 -19.49 4.52 -45.91
CA PHE A 15 -19.29 3.12 -46.30
C PHE A 15 -17.81 2.76 -46.49
N GLU A 16 -16.94 3.71 -46.84
CA GLU A 16 -15.49 3.54 -46.94
C GLU A 16 -14.79 3.57 -45.56
N ALA A 17 -15.45 4.15 -44.54
CA ALA A 17 -14.94 4.17 -43.17
C ALA A 17 -14.96 2.80 -42.47
N ASN A 18 -15.74 1.84 -42.97
CA ASN A 18 -15.92 0.52 -42.35
C ASN A 18 -15.51 -0.61 -43.29
N VAL A 19 -14.95 -1.68 -42.72
CA VAL A 19 -14.72 -2.96 -43.39
C VAL A 19 -15.80 -3.95 -43.00
N TYR A 20 -16.30 -4.69 -43.98
CA TYR A 20 -17.34 -5.70 -43.79
C TYR A 20 -16.75 -7.09 -44.03
N CYS A 21 -16.63 -7.88 -42.97
CA CYS A 21 -16.03 -9.21 -43.01
C CYS A 21 -17.08 -10.27 -42.72
N PHE A 22 -16.90 -11.45 -43.31
CA PHE A 22 -17.80 -12.59 -43.16
C PHE A 22 -17.24 -13.58 -42.13
N THR A 23 -18.14 -14.13 -41.32
CA THR A 23 -17.86 -15.37 -40.58
C THR A 23 -17.92 -16.57 -41.54
N PRO A 24 -17.33 -17.72 -41.19
CA PRO A 24 -17.43 -18.94 -42.02
C PRO A 24 -18.87 -19.44 -42.21
N ARG A 25 -19.82 -18.96 -41.37
CA ARG A 25 -21.25 -19.26 -41.45
C ARG A 25 -22.05 -18.22 -42.25
N GLY A 26 -21.39 -17.27 -42.91
CA GLY A 26 -22.02 -16.26 -43.76
C GLY A 26 -22.58 -15.03 -43.03
N LYS A 27 -22.46 -14.93 -41.69
CA LYS A 27 -22.84 -13.72 -40.96
C LYS A 27 -21.86 -12.58 -41.26
N VAL A 28 -22.39 -11.41 -41.61
CA VAL A 28 -21.62 -10.17 -41.85
C VAL A 28 -21.34 -9.46 -40.54
N ILE A 29 -20.10 -8.99 -40.38
CA ILE A 29 -19.65 -8.20 -39.23
C ILE A 29 -18.99 -6.92 -39.75
N SER A 30 -19.50 -5.77 -39.29
CA SER A 30 -18.91 -4.46 -39.57
C SER A 30 -17.88 -4.07 -38.50
N LEU A 31 -16.74 -3.59 -38.97
CA LEU A 31 -15.61 -3.11 -38.17
C LEU A 31 -15.08 -1.79 -38.75
N PRO A 32 -14.41 -0.95 -37.95
CA PRO A 32 -13.70 0.22 -38.48
C PRO A 32 -12.62 -0.17 -39.50
N SER A 33 -12.36 0.70 -40.46
CA SER A 33 -11.29 0.50 -41.44
C SER A 33 -9.93 0.27 -40.76
N GLY A 34 -9.16 -0.67 -41.31
CA GLY A 34 -7.88 -1.11 -40.76
C GLY A 34 -7.97 -2.06 -39.56
N SER A 35 -9.17 -2.51 -39.19
CA SER A 35 -9.34 -3.53 -38.13
C SER A 35 -8.63 -4.84 -38.43
N THR A 36 -8.21 -5.53 -37.38
CA THR A 36 -7.44 -6.77 -37.45
C THR A 36 -8.29 -7.99 -37.08
N PRO A 37 -7.80 -9.24 -37.30
CA PRO A 37 -8.48 -10.44 -36.82
C PRO A 37 -8.82 -10.41 -35.32
N ILE A 38 -8.01 -9.74 -34.49
CA ILE A 38 -8.28 -9.57 -33.07
C ILE A 38 -9.54 -8.72 -32.86
N ASP A 39 -9.69 -7.61 -33.61
CA ASP A 39 -10.90 -6.78 -33.55
C ASP A 39 -12.15 -7.59 -33.95
N PHE A 40 -12.03 -8.41 -34.99
CA PHE A 40 -13.10 -9.30 -35.44
C PHE A 40 -13.48 -10.33 -34.37
N ALA A 41 -12.50 -10.94 -33.69
CA ALA A 41 -12.72 -11.88 -32.61
C ALA A 41 -13.50 -11.25 -31.44
N TYR A 42 -13.08 -10.07 -30.97
CA TYR A 42 -13.77 -9.34 -29.89
C TYR A 42 -15.16 -8.83 -30.29
N ARG A 43 -15.38 -8.57 -31.58
CA ARG A 43 -16.69 -8.19 -32.12
C ARG A 43 -17.68 -9.36 -32.18
N ILE A 44 -17.20 -10.59 -32.39
CA ILE A 44 -18.02 -11.80 -32.24
C ILE A 44 -18.41 -11.99 -30.78
N HIS A 45 -17.41 -12.10 -29.91
CA HIS A 45 -17.61 -12.30 -28.48
C HIS A 45 -16.32 -12.02 -27.70
N THR A 46 -16.44 -11.50 -26.47
CA THR A 46 -15.27 -11.24 -25.61
C THR A 46 -14.49 -12.52 -25.31
N GLU A 47 -15.16 -13.65 -25.04
CA GLU A 47 -14.49 -14.94 -24.82
C GLU A 47 -13.74 -15.46 -26.04
N VAL A 48 -14.25 -15.23 -27.26
CA VAL A 48 -13.55 -15.61 -28.50
C VAL A 48 -12.28 -14.78 -28.64
N GLY A 49 -12.37 -13.46 -28.41
CA GLY A 49 -11.22 -12.57 -28.35
C GLY A 49 -10.18 -13.00 -27.32
N ASN A 50 -10.59 -13.27 -26.09
CA ASN A 50 -9.68 -13.65 -25.01
C ASN A 50 -8.95 -14.98 -25.28
N HIS A 51 -9.60 -15.93 -25.97
CA HIS A 51 -9.04 -17.24 -26.27
C HIS A 51 -8.42 -17.33 -27.68
N THR A 52 -8.27 -16.21 -28.39
CA THR A 52 -7.72 -16.19 -29.74
C THR A 52 -6.25 -16.59 -29.75
N THR A 53 -5.89 -17.61 -30.54
CA THR A 53 -4.50 -18.05 -30.75
C THR A 53 -3.99 -17.76 -32.16
N GLY A 54 -4.89 -17.65 -33.13
CA GLY A 54 -4.56 -17.39 -34.52
C GLY A 54 -5.79 -17.03 -35.35
N ALA A 55 -5.57 -16.71 -36.62
CA ALA A 55 -6.64 -16.39 -37.56
C ALA A 55 -6.37 -16.99 -38.94
N VAL A 56 -7.45 -17.36 -39.61
CA VAL A 56 -7.46 -17.80 -41.01
C VAL A 56 -8.35 -16.84 -41.78
N VAL A 57 -7.82 -16.24 -42.83
CA VAL A 57 -8.56 -15.33 -43.72
C VAL A 57 -8.54 -15.92 -45.12
N ASN A 58 -9.71 -16.09 -45.74
CA ASN A 58 -9.87 -16.69 -47.07
C ASN A 58 -9.13 -18.04 -47.21
N SER A 59 -9.27 -18.90 -46.19
CA SER A 59 -8.63 -20.22 -46.09
C SER A 59 -7.10 -20.24 -45.92
N ALA A 60 -6.45 -19.09 -45.74
CA ALA A 60 -5.02 -19.00 -45.44
C ALA A 60 -4.76 -18.51 -44.01
N ILE A 61 -3.77 -19.07 -43.31
CA ILE A 61 -3.35 -18.59 -41.98
C ILE A 61 -2.70 -17.22 -42.15
N VAL A 62 -3.12 -16.25 -41.34
CA VAL A 62 -2.57 -14.89 -41.36
C VAL A 62 -2.11 -14.44 -39.96
N PRO A 63 -1.11 -13.56 -39.88
CA PRO A 63 -0.76 -12.89 -38.64
C PRO A 63 -1.94 -12.11 -38.04
N LEU A 64 -2.01 -12.05 -36.71
CA LEU A 64 -3.09 -11.37 -35.98
C LEU A 64 -3.11 -9.84 -36.15
N ASN A 65 -2.03 -9.24 -36.68
CA ASN A 65 -1.93 -7.82 -36.99
C ASN A 65 -2.29 -7.47 -38.46
N THR A 66 -2.68 -8.47 -39.26
CA THR A 66 -3.07 -8.25 -40.65
C THR A 66 -4.32 -7.37 -40.73
N PRO A 67 -4.34 -6.28 -41.51
CA PRO A 67 -5.55 -5.49 -41.71
C PRO A 67 -6.56 -6.26 -42.57
N LEU A 68 -7.80 -6.31 -42.10
CA LEU A 68 -8.92 -6.96 -42.79
C LEU A 68 -9.46 -6.06 -43.90
N LYS A 69 -9.95 -6.69 -44.97
CA LYS A 69 -10.59 -6.02 -46.10
C LYS A 69 -12.07 -6.39 -46.18
N THR A 70 -12.85 -5.51 -46.80
CA THR A 70 -14.25 -5.79 -47.12
C THR A 70 -14.33 -7.01 -48.05
N GLY A 71 -15.17 -7.98 -47.70
CA GLY A 71 -15.29 -9.24 -48.44
C GLY A 71 -14.56 -10.43 -47.80
N ASP A 72 -13.63 -10.19 -46.88
CA ASP A 72 -12.83 -11.26 -46.29
C ASP A 72 -13.67 -12.23 -45.44
N VAL A 73 -13.45 -13.53 -45.63
CA VAL A 73 -13.99 -14.58 -44.76
C VAL A 73 -12.99 -14.90 -43.67
N VAL A 74 -13.32 -14.54 -42.43
CA VAL A 74 -12.43 -14.61 -41.27
C VAL A 74 -12.86 -15.74 -40.33
N LYS A 75 -11.98 -16.72 -40.13
CA LYS A 75 -12.12 -17.78 -39.13
C LYS A 75 -11.10 -17.55 -38.01
N ILE A 76 -11.60 -17.35 -36.80
CA ILE A 76 -10.75 -17.22 -35.61
C ILE A 76 -10.42 -18.61 -35.05
N LEU A 77 -9.15 -18.85 -34.74
CA LEU A 77 -8.68 -20.04 -34.04
C LEU A 77 -8.63 -19.72 -32.55
N THR A 78 -9.33 -20.52 -31.75
CA THR A 78 -9.38 -20.35 -30.28
C THR A 78 -8.90 -21.60 -29.56
N SER A 79 -8.23 -21.44 -28.42
CA SER A 79 -7.88 -22.55 -27.53
C SER A 79 -8.36 -22.29 -26.11
N LYS A 80 -8.94 -23.31 -25.44
CA LYS A 80 -9.31 -23.22 -24.02
C LYS A 80 -8.10 -23.14 -23.08
N THR A 81 -6.94 -23.60 -23.53
CA THR A 81 -5.68 -23.57 -22.77
C THR A 81 -4.85 -22.31 -23.05
N SER A 82 -5.40 -21.32 -23.78
CA SER A 82 -4.70 -20.09 -24.05
C SER A 82 -4.42 -19.32 -22.76
N ALA A 83 -3.23 -18.72 -22.65
CA ALA A 83 -2.87 -17.83 -21.54
C ALA A 83 -3.68 -16.52 -21.48
N GLY A 84 -4.55 -16.29 -22.48
CA GLY A 84 -5.33 -15.06 -22.62
C GLY A 84 -4.73 -14.09 -23.66
N PRO A 85 -5.29 -12.87 -23.77
CA PRO A 85 -4.75 -11.82 -24.63
C PRO A 85 -3.33 -11.41 -24.22
N SER A 86 -2.55 -10.93 -25.20
CA SER A 86 -1.25 -10.30 -24.95
C SER A 86 -1.38 -8.79 -24.74
N ARG A 87 -0.51 -8.19 -23.90
CA ARG A 87 -0.48 -6.72 -23.68
C ARG A 87 -0.19 -5.96 -24.98
N ASP A 88 0.57 -6.56 -25.91
CA ASP A 88 0.89 -5.94 -27.19
C ASP A 88 -0.32 -5.81 -28.13
N TRP A 89 -1.37 -6.59 -27.91
CA TRP A 89 -2.59 -6.47 -28.72
C TRP A 89 -3.22 -5.09 -28.62
N ILE A 90 -3.06 -4.38 -27.49
CA ILE A 90 -3.54 -3.00 -27.31
C ILE A 90 -2.99 -2.05 -28.37
N LYS A 91 -1.75 -2.29 -28.85
CA LYS A 91 -1.07 -1.50 -29.89
C LYS A 91 -1.56 -1.86 -31.29
N ILE A 92 -2.01 -3.09 -31.49
CA ILE A 92 -2.36 -3.67 -32.78
C ILE A 92 -3.84 -3.45 -33.10
N VAL A 93 -4.73 -3.61 -32.12
CA VAL A 93 -6.18 -3.45 -32.29
C VAL A 93 -6.54 -2.02 -32.67
N LYS A 94 -7.40 -1.86 -33.68
CA LYS A 94 -7.90 -0.55 -34.10
C LYS A 94 -9.21 -0.21 -33.42
N SER A 95 -10.07 -1.19 -33.17
CA SER A 95 -11.39 -0.95 -32.58
C SER A 95 -11.28 -0.48 -31.12
N PRO A 96 -11.98 0.61 -30.73
CA PRO A 96 -12.05 1.02 -29.32
C PRO A 96 -12.68 -0.07 -28.44
N HIS A 97 -13.60 -0.85 -28.98
CA HIS A 97 -14.27 -1.93 -28.27
C HIS A 97 -13.29 -3.02 -27.84
N ALA A 98 -12.51 -3.58 -28.77
CA ALA A 98 -11.52 -4.62 -28.44
C ALA A 98 -10.47 -4.06 -27.47
N ARG A 99 -9.98 -2.83 -27.71
CA ARG A 99 -9.00 -2.17 -26.83
C ARG A 99 -9.49 -2.06 -25.39
N ASN A 100 -10.74 -1.66 -25.20
CA ASN A 100 -11.34 -1.52 -23.87
C ASN A 100 -11.57 -2.87 -23.19
N LYS A 101 -11.99 -3.90 -23.94
CA LYS A 101 -12.15 -5.27 -23.42
C LYS A 101 -10.81 -5.87 -22.98
N ILE A 102 -9.75 -5.71 -23.78
CA ILE A 102 -8.40 -6.18 -23.44
C ILE A 102 -7.87 -5.44 -22.19
N ARG A 103 -8.03 -4.12 -22.12
CA ARG A 103 -7.65 -3.34 -20.92
C ARG A 103 -8.39 -3.80 -19.67
N SER A 104 -9.71 -3.99 -19.78
CA SER A 104 -10.52 -4.48 -18.66
C SER A 104 -10.12 -5.89 -18.22
N TYR A 105 -9.73 -6.76 -19.16
CA TYR A 105 -9.22 -8.09 -18.85
C TYR A 105 -7.96 -8.03 -18.00
N PHE A 106 -6.95 -7.24 -18.42
CA PHE A 106 -5.72 -7.08 -17.64
C PHE A 106 -5.97 -6.40 -16.29
N GLN A 107 -6.84 -5.41 -16.24
CA GLN A 107 -7.21 -4.77 -14.97
C GLN A 107 -7.81 -5.79 -13.99
N LYS A 108 -8.64 -6.72 -14.45
CA LYS A 108 -9.20 -7.78 -13.60
C LYS A 108 -8.13 -8.75 -13.10
N ILE A 109 -7.17 -9.11 -13.94
CA ILE A 109 -6.02 -9.95 -13.54
C ILE A 109 -5.17 -9.22 -12.50
N ASP A 110 -4.73 -8.00 -12.82
CA ASP A 110 -3.88 -7.19 -11.93
C ASP A 110 -4.57 -6.98 -10.55
N LEU A 111 -5.90 -6.79 -10.53
CA LEU A 111 -6.68 -6.71 -9.29
C LEU A 111 -6.77 -8.04 -8.53
N LYS A 112 -6.91 -9.15 -9.24
CA LYS A 112 -6.96 -10.49 -8.63
C LYS A 112 -5.61 -10.83 -8.01
N ASP A 113 -4.53 -10.63 -8.77
CA ASP A 113 -3.16 -10.85 -8.32
C ASP A 113 -2.87 -9.96 -7.11
N ARG A 114 -3.25 -8.67 -7.17
CA ARG A 114 -3.11 -7.77 -6.03
C ARG A 114 -3.87 -8.27 -4.79
N ARG A 115 -5.10 -8.74 -4.93
CA ARG A 115 -5.88 -9.27 -3.80
C ARG A 115 -5.21 -10.52 -3.21
N GLU A 116 -4.66 -11.38 -4.04
CA GLU A 116 -3.91 -12.55 -3.60
C GLU A 116 -2.62 -12.16 -2.88
N MET A 117 -1.87 -11.17 -3.38
CA MET A 117 -0.69 -10.62 -2.72
C MET A 117 -1.04 -9.99 -1.37
N ILE A 118 -2.16 -9.27 -1.27
CA ILE A 118 -2.64 -8.70 0.00
C ILE A 118 -2.90 -9.83 1.01
N LYS A 119 -3.67 -10.85 0.60
CA LYS A 119 -3.99 -11.98 1.46
C LYS A 119 -2.75 -12.72 1.94
N GLN A 120 -1.82 -13.02 1.02
CA GLN A 120 -0.55 -13.65 1.36
C GLN A 120 0.28 -12.78 2.31
N GLY A 121 0.34 -11.47 2.08
CA GLY A 121 1.07 -10.55 2.93
C GLY A 121 0.50 -10.44 4.35
N GLU A 122 -0.82 -10.45 4.47
CA GLU A 122 -1.52 -10.50 5.75
C GLU A 122 -1.21 -11.79 6.50
N GLU A 123 -1.36 -12.96 5.86
CA GLU A 123 -1.04 -14.27 6.45
C GLU A 123 0.42 -14.38 6.89
N MET A 124 1.35 -13.86 6.08
CA MET A 124 2.78 -13.82 6.41
C MET A 124 3.06 -12.95 7.64
N LEU A 125 2.39 -11.79 7.75
CA LEU A 125 2.55 -10.91 8.90
C LEU A 125 1.94 -11.53 10.17
N GLU A 126 0.76 -12.13 10.07
CA GLU A 126 0.14 -12.84 11.20
C GLU A 126 1.01 -13.98 11.72
N THR A 127 1.61 -14.75 10.81
CA THR A 127 2.49 -15.87 11.18
C THR A 127 3.72 -15.36 11.92
N ALA A 128 4.37 -14.31 11.40
CA ALA A 128 5.55 -13.74 12.05
C ALA A 128 5.24 -13.08 13.41
N LEU A 129 4.05 -12.50 13.58
CA LEU A 129 3.61 -11.96 14.87
C LEU A 129 3.45 -13.08 15.92
N LYS A 130 2.85 -14.20 15.54
CA LYS A 130 2.72 -15.39 16.40
C LYS A 130 4.08 -15.96 16.79
N GLU A 131 5.02 -16.04 15.84
CA GLU A 131 6.40 -16.50 16.10
C GLU A 131 7.15 -15.62 17.10
N ASN A 132 6.81 -14.33 17.19
CA ASN A 132 7.44 -13.36 18.09
C ASN A 132 6.66 -13.12 19.40
N SER A 133 5.74 -14.02 19.76
CA SER A 133 4.88 -13.89 20.95
C SER A 133 4.08 -12.58 20.99
N MET A 134 3.72 -12.06 19.81
CA MET A 134 2.91 -10.85 19.63
C MET A 134 1.52 -11.28 19.18
N ASP A 135 0.64 -11.55 20.14
CA ASP A 135 -0.68 -12.07 19.79
C ASP A 135 -1.60 -11.00 19.19
N GLU A 136 -2.29 -11.40 18.12
CA GLU A 136 -3.42 -10.71 17.49
C GLU A 136 -3.06 -9.45 16.67
N LEU A 137 -3.05 -9.59 15.35
CA LEU A 137 -2.75 -8.51 14.39
C LEU A 137 -3.58 -7.24 14.64
N ALA A 138 -4.84 -7.39 15.05
CA ALA A 138 -5.77 -6.30 15.35
C ALA A 138 -5.25 -5.32 16.42
N LYS A 139 -4.44 -5.79 17.38
CA LYS A 139 -3.83 -4.93 18.41
C LYS A 139 -2.74 -4.01 17.84
N TYR A 140 -2.10 -4.44 16.76
CA TYR A 140 -0.97 -3.74 16.16
C TYR A 140 -1.36 -2.92 14.94
N THR A 141 -2.55 -3.12 14.36
CA THR A 141 -3.03 -2.39 13.15
C THR A 141 -2.85 -0.88 13.26
N LYS A 142 -3.32 -0.24 14.33
CA LYS A 142 -3.17 1.22 14.54
C LYS A 142 -1.71 1.67 14.61
N ARG A 143 -0.85 0.82 15.18
CA ARG A 143 0.57 1.11 15.34
C ARG A 143 1.33 0.95 14.03
N ILE A 144 0.97 -0.08 13.25
CA ILE A 144 1.46 -0.29 11.88
C ILE A 144 1.11 0.92 11.02
N GLU A 145 -0.15 1.37 11.07
CA GLU A 145 -0.61 2.58 10.38
C GLU A 145 0.22 3.82 10.73
N GLY A 146 0.62 3.96 12.00
CA GLY A 146 1.44 5.07 12.49
C GLY A 146 2.84 5.17 11.86
N PHE A 147 3.42 4.08 11.34
CA PHE A 147 4.72 4.10 10.67
C PHE A 147 4.68 3.78 9.17
N LEU A 148 3.50 3.57 8.57
CA LEU A 148 3.36 3.41 7.12
C LEU A 148 4.03 4.53 6.30
N PRO A 149 3.90 5.83 6.65
CA PRO A 149 4.51 6.91 5.87
C PRO A 149 6.04 6.81 5.81
N SER A 150 6.66 6.31 6.88
CA SER A 150 8.12 6.13 6.93
C SER A 150 8.63 5.00 6.05
N LEU A 151 7.73 4.09 5.63
CA LEU A 151 8.00 3.03 4.67
C LEU A 151 7.53 3.42 3.25
N SER A 152 7.06 4.66 3.05
CA SER A 152 6.49 5.15 1.79
C SER A 152 5.20 4.45 1.34
N TYR A 153 4.41 3.92 2.29
CA TYR A 153 3.08 3.36 2.02
C TYR A 153 1.98 4.25 2.57
N ARG A 154 0.82 4.25 1.89
CA ARG A 154 -0.32 5.10 2.23
C ARG A 154 -1.36 4.40 3.10
N ASN A 155 -1.53 3.10 2.89
CA ASN A 155 -2.50 2.28 3.60
C ASN A 155 -1.90 0.90 3.92
N ILE A 156 -2.56 0.18 4.82
CA ILE A 156 -2.11 -1.13 5.27
C ILE A 156 -2.21 -2.19 4.17
N GLU A 157 -3.19 -2.07 3.26
CA GLU A 157 -3.33 -2.96 2.11
C GLU A 157 -2.11 -2.89 1.16
N ASP A 158 -1.57 -1.69 0.93
CA ASP A 158 -0.37 -1.48 0.12
C ASP A 158 0.85 -2.12 0.78
N LEU A 159 0.93 -2.06 2.12
CA LEU A 159 1.95 -2.77 2.89
C LEU A 159 1.79 -4.29 2.73
N TYR A 160 0.59 -4.84 2.89
CA TYR A 160 0.33 -6.27 2.69
C TYR A 160 0.68 -6.71 1.27
N ALA A 161 0.27 -5.94 0.25
CA ALA A 161 0.66 -6.20 -1.12
C ALA A 161 2.19 -6.17 -1.32
N ALA A 162 2.91 -5.27 -0.63
CA ALA A 162 4.37 -5.21 -0.67
C ALA A 162 5.04 -6.41 0.02
N ILE A 163 4.48 -6.89 1.12
CA ILE A 163 4.93 -8.09 1.83
C ILE A 163 4.69 -9.34 0.98
N GLY A 164 3.47 -9.53 0.44
CA GLY A 164 3.13 -10.68 -0.40
C GLY A 164 3.94 -10.74 -1.69
N SER A 165 4.24 -9.57 -2.28
CA SER A 165 5.17 -9.46 -3.41
C SER A 165 6.66 -9.56 -3.03
N LYS A 166 6.99 -9.80 -1.75
CA LYS A 166 8.34 -9.91 -1.19
C LYS A 166 9.23 -8.69 -1.43
N ARG A 167 8.64 -7.51 -1.66
CA ARG A 167 9.37 -6.25 -1.73
C ARG A 167 9.86 -5.78 -0.37
N ILE A 168 9.15 -6.18 0.68
CA ILE A 168 9.52 -5.91 2.07
C ILE A 168 9.54 -7.21 2.85
N PRO A 169 10.64 -7.53 3.55
CA PRO A 169 10.67 -8.65 4.48
C PRO A 169 9.82 -8.33 5.71
N VAL A 170 9.00 -9.29 6.14
CA VAL A 170 8.10 -9.16 7.31
C VAL A 170 8.85 -8.77 8.58
N GLN A 171 10.08 -9.26 8.75
CA GLN A 171 10.90 -9.00 9.94
C GLN A 171 11.12 -7.51 10.19
N VAL A 172 11.22 -6.68 9.13
CA VAL A 172 11.36 -5.22 9.29
C VAL A 172 10.14 -4.61 10.00
N ILE A 173 8.96 -5.17 9.79
CA ILE A 173 7.73 -4.72 10.45
C ILE A 173 7.73 -5.18 11.92
N ILE A 174 8.12 -6.42 12.18
CA ILE A 174 8.24 -6.98 13.53
C ILE A 174 9.24 -6.20 14.38
N ASP A 175 10.44 -5.92 13.85
CA ASP A 175 11.48 -5.17 14.55
C ASP A 175 11.02 -3.76 14.94
N ARG A 176 10.29 -3.10 14.04
CA ARG A 176 9.70 -1.79 14.35
C ARG A 176 8.64 -1.86 15.44
N LEU A 177 7.84 -2.93 15.43
CA LEU A 177 6.83 -3.16 16.47
C LEU A 177 7.47 -3.54 17.82
N SER A 178 8.56 -4.31 17.84
CA SER A 178 9.26 -4.69 19.07
C SER A 178 10.01 -3.51 19.70
N THR A 179 10.69 -2.68 18.90
CA THR A 179 11.47 -1.51 19.37
C THR A 179 10.61 -0.50 20.14
N THR A 180 9.34 -0.36 19.77
CA THR A 180 8.44 0.58 20.45
C THR A 180 7.73 -0.08 21.66
N LYS A 181 7.82 -1.42 21.83
CA LYS A 181 7.26 -2.18 22.97
C LYS A 181 8.19 -2.10 24.18
N ALA A 182 9.50 -2.21 23.97
CA ALA A 182 10.52 -1.97 25.00
C ALA A 182 10.38 -0.56 25.64
N ALA A 183 10.14 0.46 24.83
CA ALA A 183 9.93 1.83 25.33
C ALA A 183 8.58 2.06 26.04
N MET A 184 7.64 1.12 26.01
CA MET A 184 6.35 1.23 26.73
C MET A 184 6.32 0.35 27.98
N ASP A 185 6.83 -0.89 27.91
CA ASP A 185 6.93 -1.79 29.08
C ASP A 185 7.90 -1.23 30.14
N ASP A 186 9.07 -0.72 29.74
CA ASP A 186 10.02 -0.08 30.69
C ASP A 186 9.38 1.11 31.40
N ASN A 187 8.56 1.90 30.70
CA ASN A 187 7.91 3.08 31.27
C ASN A 187 6.78 2.70 32.23
N GLU A 188 6.01 1.65 31.94
CA GLU A 188 4.95 1.17 32.83
C GLU A 188 5.51 0.53 34.11
N GLU A 189 6.59 -0.24 34.00
CA GLU A 189 7.28 -0.80 35.19
C GLU A 189 7.88 0.30 36.06
N ILE A 190 8.51 1.30 35.46
CA ILE A 190 9.03 2.48 36.15
C ILE A 190 7.90 3.21 36.91
N ILE A 191 6.75 3.45 36.27
CA ILE A 191 5.58 4.10 36.92
C ILE A 191 4.98 3.24 38.05
N LYS A 192 4.91 1.91 37.88
CA LYS A 192 4.41 0.98 38.91
C LYS A 192 5.36 0.86 40.11
N LEU A 193 6.68 0.94 39.90
CA LEU A 193 7.68 0.99 40.98
C LEU A 193 7.50 2.25 41.83
N TYR A 194 7.19 3.40 41.21
CA TYR A 194 6.95 4.66 41.92
C TYR A 194 5.68 4.64 42.77
N SER A 195 4.61 3.99 42.30
CA SER A 195 3.32 4.00 42.98
C SER A 195 3.29 3.17 44.28
N LYS A 196 4.33 2.37 44.56
CA LYS A 196 4.32 1.40 45.67
C LYS A 196 5.27 1.68 46.83
N ASN A 197 6.28 2.54 46.69
CA ASN A 197 7.30 2.74 47.75
C ASN A 197 7.58 4.21 48.04
N ALA A 198 7.16 4.66 49.22
CA ALA A 198 7.41 6.00 49.77
C ALA A 198 8.69 6.06 50.64
N ASN A 199 9.82 5.55 50.14
CA ASN A 199 11.11 5.78 50.80
C ASN A 199 11.80 7.02 50.22
N LYS A 200 12.43 7.81 51.09
CA LYS A 200 13.27 8.96 50.70
C LYS A 200 14.48 8.43 49.93
N GLY A 201 14.53 8.70 48.63
CA GLY A 201 15.62 8.27 47.74
C GLY A 201 16.92 9.04 48.01
N LYS A 202 18.03 8.53 47.49
CA LYS A 202 19.33 9.23 47.52
C LYS A 202 19.37 10.39 46.50
N PRO A 203 20.16 11.44 46.77
CA PRO A 203 20.36 12.51 45.80
C PRO A 203 21.08 11.99 44.55
N SER A 204 20.52 12.32 43.38
CA SER A 204 21.17 12.05 42.09
C SER A 204 22.38 12.97 41.89
N ALA A 205 23.23 12.68 40.89
CA ALA A 205 24.40 13.50 40.57
C ALA A 205 24.09 14.99 40.25
N CYS A 206 22.83 15.33 39.94
CA CYS A 206 22.37 16.70 39.71
C CYS A 206 21.64 17.33 40.91
N GLY A 207 21.76 16.75 42.11
CA GLY A 207 21.14 17.28 43.34
C GLY A 207 19.62 17.11 43.40
N VAL A 208 19.03 16.28 42.55
CA VAL A 208 17.59 15.98 42.54
C VAL A 208 17.34 14.61 43.17
N ILE A 209 16.42 14.57 44.12
CA ILE A 209 15.90 13.37 44.76
C ILE A 209 14.60 12.99 44.04
N VAL A 210 14.55 11.75 43.57
CA VAL A 210 13.34 11.14 43.01
C VAL A 210 12.76 10.20 44.06
N THR A 211 11.51 10.40 44.44
CA THR A 211 10.86 9.57 45.45
C THR A 211 10.66 8.14 44.92
N GLY A 212 11.20 7.14 45.61
CA GLY A 212 10.89 5.72 45.37
C GLY A 212 11.90 4.89 44.56
N VAL A 213 12.93 5.48 43.92
CA VAL A 213 13.96 4.70 43.17
C VAL A 213 15.34 5.37 43.19
N ASP A 214 16.38 4.60 43.57
CA ASP A 214 17.77 5.08 43.71
C ASP A 214 18.65 4.89 42.44
N THR A 215 18.21 4.06 41.48
CA THR A 215 19.07 3.56 40.37
C THR A 215 18.72 4.13 38.99
N ILE A 216 17.81 5.10 38.89
CA ILE A 216 17.39 5.66 37.60
C ILE A 216 18.28 6.86 37.23
N GLN A 217 18.66 6.94 35.95
CA GLN A 217 19.38 8.10 35.42
C GLN A 217 18.48 9.34 35.46
N VAL A 218 18.91 10.37 36.18
CA VAL A 218 18.20 11.65 36.31
C VAL A 218 19.01 12.75 35.65
N SER A 219 18.36 13.59 34.84
CA SER A 219 19.00 14.74 34.18
C SER A 219 18.08 15.95 34.14
N LEU A 220 18.66 17.16 34.16
CA LEU A 220 17.92 18.41 34.05
C LEU A 220 17.54 18.67 32.58
N ALA A 221 16.31 19.13 32.33
CA ALA A 221 15.84 19.39 30.99
C ALA A 221 16.42 20.70 30.43
N PRO A 222 17.03 20.69 29.23
CA PRO A 222 17.68 21.89 28.66
C PRO A 222 16.69 22.96 28.19
N CYS A 223 15.39 22.64 28.10
CA CYS A 223 14.39 23.58 27.61
C CYS A 223 13.95 24.62 28.66
N CYS A 224 14.07 24.29 29.94
CA CYS A 224 13.73 25.19 31.05
C CYS A 224 14.85 25.29 32.10
N SER A 225 15.92 24.50 31.96
CA SER A 225 17.14 24.51 32.77
C SER A 225 16.87 24.79 34.25
N PRO A 226 16.16 23.89 34.94
CA PRO A 226 15.72 24.13 36.32
C PRO A 226 16.91 24.29 37.26
N ILE A 227 16.81 25.25 38.17
CA ILE A 227 17.85 25.57 39.16
C ILE A 227 17.37 25.25 40.59
N PRO A 228 18.30 24.99 41.54
CA PRO A 228 17.93 24.78 42.94
C PRO A 228 17.04 25.90 43.48
N GLY A 229 15.87 25.51 44.01
CA GLY A 229 14.83 26.44 44.47
C GLY A 229 13.61 26.54 43.55
N ASP A 230 13.72 26.13 42.28
CA ASP A 230 12.56 26.06 41.38
C ASP A 230 11.59 24.95 41.79
N GLU A 231 10.29 25.16 41.60
CA GLU A 231 9.30 24.08 41.63
C GLU A 231 9.52 23.16 40.43
N ILE A 232 9.96 21.92 40.70
CA ILE A 232 10.34 20.94 39.69
C ILE A 232 9.40 19.73 39.65
N VAL A 233 9.34 19.09 38.49
CA VAL A 233 8.61 17.84 38.24
C VAL A 233 9.43 16.93 37.33
N GLY A 234 9.40 15.63 37.60
CA GLY A 234 10.08 14.63 36.79
C GLY A 234 9.18 14.15 35.66
N TYR A 235 9.68 14.17 34.43
CA TYR A 235 9.04 13.57 33.27
C TYR A 235 9.78 12.28 32.89
N VAL A 236 9.05 11.16 32.86
CA VAL A 236 9.62 9.86 32.47
C VAL A 236 9.80 9.83 30.95
N SER A 237 11.06 9.86 30.50
CA SER A 237 11.41 9.91 29.10
C SER A 237 11.63 8.50 28.53
N LYS A 238 11.26 8.28 27.27
CA LYS A 238 11.42 6.99 26.58
C LYS A 238 12.90 6.59 26.51
N GLY A 239 13.33 5.66 27.36
CA GLY A 239 14.66 5.03 27.34
C GLY A 239 15.84 5.92 27.77
N ARG A 240 15.59 7.11 28.34
CA ARG A 240 16.65 8.03 28.81
C ARG A 240 16.50 8.43 30.29
N GLY A 241 15.75 7.63 31.06
CA GLY A 241 15.47 7.90 32.46
C GLY A 241 14.55 9.09 32.67
N VAL A 242 14.70 9.77 33.81
CA VAL A 242 13.84 10.89 34.23
C VAL A 242 14.48 12.22 33.82
N LYS A 243 13.70 13.06 33.13
CA LYS A 243 14.06 14.45 32.84
C LYS A 243 13.33 15.39 33.77
N VAL A 244 14.07 16.24 34.46
CA VAL A 244 13.52 17.20 35.42
C VAL A 244 13.18 18.49 34.67
N HIS A 245 11.91 18.89 34.75
CA HIS A 245 11.38 20.14 34.20
C HIS A 245 10.94 21.06 35.33
N ARG A 246 10.86 22.37 35.07
CA ARG A 246 10.07 23.25 35.94
C ARG A 246 8.60 22.92 35.77
N LYS A 247 7.83 23.06 36.85
CA LYS A 247 6.39 22.78 36.89
C LYS A 247 5.59 23.61 35.89
N ASP A 248 6.06 24.82 35.56
CA ASP A 248 5.44 25.74 34.61
C ASP A 248 5.99 25.62 33.18
N CYS A 249 6.78 24.59 32.87
CA CYS A 249 7.39 24.44 31.56
C CYS A 249 6.34 24.11 30.47
N PRO A 250 6.28 24.89 29.36
CA PRO A 250 5.31 24.68 28.28
C PRO A 250 5.41 23.29 27.63
N ASN A 251 6.60 22.68 27.62
CA ASN A 251 6.84 21.38 26.99
C ASN A 251 6.21 20.20 27.73
N ILE A 252 5.77 20.39 28.97
CA ILE A 252 5.09 19.35 29.76
C ILE A 252 3.67 19.77 30.17
N ALA A 253 3.17 20.92 29.69
CA ALA A 253 1.88 21.47 30.08
C ALA A 253 0.68 20.56 29.73
N HIS A 254 0.82 19.69 28.73
CA HIS A 254 -0.22 18.77 28.27
C HIS A 254 0.00 17.31 28.72
N GLU A 255 1.03 17.03 29.52
CA GLU A 255 1.39 15.69 29.95
C GLU A 255 0.91 15.47 31.39
N GLN A 256 0.14 14.40 31.64
CA GLN A 256 -0.39 14.10 32.99
C GLN A 256 -0.01 12.70 33.48
N GLU A 257 0.11 11.72 32.58
CA GLU A 257 0.31 10.32 32.95
C GLU A 257 1.78 9.97 33.26
N ARG A 258 2.73 10.79 32.81
CA ARG A 258 4.19 10.53 32.92
C ARG A 258 4.93 11.50 33.83
N LEU A 259 4.20 12.22 34.67
CA LEU A 259 4.77 13.13 35.65
C LEU A 259 4.94 12.40 36.99
N ILE A 260 6.13 12.52 37.56
CA ILE A 260 6.47 12.00 38.89
C ILE A 260 6.95 13.14 39.79
N PRO A 261 6.61 13.09 41.10
CA PRO A 261 7.12 14.07 42.06
C PRO A 261 8.63 13.90 42.24
N VAL A 262 9.35 15.02 42.24
CA VAL A 262 10.80 15.11 42.48
C VAL A 262 11.09 16.34 43.34
N SER A 263 12.18 16.32 44.10
CA SER A 263 12.57 17.43 44.97
C SER A 263 14.08 17.69 44.90
N TRP A 264 14.49 18.91 45.21
CA TRP A 264 15.92 19.22 45.41
C TRP A 264 16.43 18.56 46.69
N ALA A 265 17.69 18.16 46.70
CA ALA A 265 18.39 17.72 47.89
C ALA A 265 18.70 18.91 48.79
N GLU A 266 18.54 18.74 50.10
CA GLU A 266 18.72 19.82 51.08
C GLU A 266 20.22 20.14 51.36
N ASP A 267 21.15 19.35 50.83
CA ASP A 267 22.60 19.50 51.03
C ASP A 267 23.36 19.61 49.69
N ILE A 268 23.28 20.76 49.02
CA ILE A 268 24.26 21.12 47.98
C ILE A 268 25.34 21.95 48.69
N GLU A 269 26.33 21.30 49.29
CA GLU A 269 27.56 21.99 49.69
C GLU A 269 28.19 22.60 48.43
N GLU A 270 28.34 23.93 48.43
CA GLU A 270 29.07 24.69 47.43
C GLU A 270 30.51 24.15 47.32
N ASN A 271 30.86 23.61 46.15
CA ASN A 271 32.24 23.40 45.73
C ASN A 271 32.47 24.13 44.40
#